data_AF-A0A6P7P325-F1
#
_entry.id   AF-A0A6P7P325-F1
#
_cell.length_a   1.000
_cell.length_b   1.000
_cell.length_c   1.000
_cell.angle_alpha   90.00
_cell.angle_beta   90.00
_cell.angle_gamma   90.00
#
_symmetry.space_group_name_H-M   'P 1'
#
loop_
_entity.id
_entity.type
_entity.pdbx_description
1 polymer ?
#
loop_
_entity_poly.entity_id
_entity_poly.type
_entity_poly.pdbx_seq_one_letter_code
_entity_poly.pdbx_strand_id
1 'polypeptide(L)'
;MEDRTDDASVASFQTLYTVMYPVFKEGFCSEFEGLAGNDRRTKPSFVTSLHSSLEDVNPSAAQTLRAAFIKAEEGSPGLTQDIVLKILEKKQKSDVNLTESLLRMSGENVEEFLIEASDFKELNLKVRELKQHLSKIPDLMDLKAYFLQVIKDVAGCIKELLDTVTAILKKYKFSDDRPLQQQKREFVRCAKRFSECLKVYFRDGNLTSVFVSTNQLAHRANMLLKVFKNASR
;
A
#
# COMPACT_ATOMS: atom_id res chain seq x y z
N MET A 1 -16.66 -8.10 20.93
CA MET A 1 -17.26 -7.14 19.98
C MET A 1 -16.17 -6.13 19.66
N GLU A 2 -15.15 -6.57 18.95
CA GLU A 2 -13.91 -5.82 18.72
C GLU A 2 -13.48 -6.10 17.26
N ASP A 3 -12.81 -5.12 16.65
CA ASP A 3 -12.10 -5.22 15.36
C ASP A 3 -12.87 -4.89 14.05
N ARG A 4 -13.82 -3.94 14.07
CA ARG A 4 -14.36 -3.36 12.80
C ARG A 4 -13.90 -1.94 12.49
N THR A 5 -13.38 -1.21 13.48
CA THR A 5 -12.97 0.19 13.34
C THR A 5 -11.56 0.36 12.74
N ASP A 6 -10.66 -0.60 12.94
CA ASP A 6 -9.28 -0.53 12.40
C ASP A 6 -9.19 -0.92 10.92
N ASP A 7 -10.08 -1.80 10.43
CA ASP A 7 -10.10 -2.21 9.03
C ASP A 7 -10.58 -1.08 8.10
N ALA A 8 -11.58 -0.30 8.56
CA ALA A 8 -12.13 0.82 7.82
C ALA A 8 -11.13 1.98 7.72
N SER A 9 -10.29 2.22 8.74
CA SER A 9 -9.31 3.31 8.79
C SER A 9 -8.05 3.04 7.94
N VAL A 10 -7.72 1.77 7.69
CA VAL A 10 -6.53 1.40 6.88
C VAL A 10 -6.83 1.43 5.38
N ALA A 11 -8.04 1.04 4.97
CA ALA A 11 -8.48 1.12 3.57
C ALA A 11 -8.62 2.58 3.06
N SER A 12 -8.93 3.50 3.98
CA SER A 12 -9.18 4.92 3.72
C SER A 12 -7.92 5.69 3.32
N PHE A 13 -6.90 5.65 4.16
CA PHE A 13 -5.62 6.31 3.86
C PHE A 13 -4.88 5.61 2.72
N GLN A 14 -5.04 4.30 2.57
CA GLN A 14 -4.48 3.59 1.42
C GLN A 14 -5.06 4.11 0.10
N THR A 15 -6.36 4.35 0.01
CA THR A 15 -6.96 4.92 -1.22
C THR A 15 -6.44 6.34 -1.49
N LEU A 16 -6.36 7.18 -0.46
CA LEU A 16 -5.82 8.54 -0.58
C LEU A 16 -4.37 8.52 -1.11
N TYR A 17 -3.50 7.71 -0.53
CA TYR A 17 -2.08 7.69 -0.90
C TYR A 17 -1.77 6.87 -2.16
N THR A 18 -2.56 5.85 -2.47
CA THR A 18 -2.32 4.98 -3.63
C THR A 18 -3.03 5.46 -4.89
N VAL A 19 -4.14 6.20 -4.79
CA VAL A 19 -4.93 6.66 -5.95
C VAL A 19 -4.88 8.17 -6.10
N MET A 20 -5.21 8.91 -5.05
CA MET A 20 -5.35 10.37 -5.16
C MET A 20 -4.00 11.07 -5.16
N TYR A 21 -3.03 10.61 -4.36
CA TYR A 21 -1.71 11.23 -4.29
C TYR A 21 -0.97 11.20 -5.64
N PRO A 22 -0.92 10.07 -6.39
CA PRO A 22 -0.28 10.06 -7.71
C PRO A 22 -1.04 10.90 -8.75
N VAL A 23 -2.38 10.98 -8.67
CA VAL A 23 -3.20 11.91 -9.49
C VAL A 23 -2.76 13.34 -9.26
N PHE A 24 -2.47 13.72 -8.02
CA PHE A 24 -2.05 15.08 -7.70
C PHE A 24 -0.61 15.37 -8.11
N LYS A 25 0.33 14.44 -7.88
CA LYS A 25 1.77 14.79 -7.84
C LYS A 25 2.67 14.04 -8.82
N GLU A 26 2.42 12.76 -9.09
CA GLU A 26 3.48 11.90 -9.66
C GLU A 26 3.15 11.35 -11.06
N GLY A 27 1.91 11.50 -11.54
CA GLY A 27 1.47 10.79 -12.74
C GLY A 27 1.48 9.28 -12.48
N PHE A 28 0.84 8.49 -13.35
CA PHE A 28 0.96 7.02 -13.26
C PHE A 28 1.78 6.56 -14.45
N CYS A 29 2.97 6.03 -14.20
CA CYS A 29 3.76 5.34 -15.21
C CYS A 29 3.95 3.89 -14.77
N SER A 30 3.18 2.97 -15.35
CA SER A 30 3.48 1.55 -15.26
C SER A 30 4.07 1.09 -16.58
N GLU A 31 5.39 0.90 -16.63
CA GLU A 31 5.99 0.11 -17.70
C GLU A 31 5.59 -1.36 -17.48
N PHE A 32 4.61 -1.82 -18.26
CA PHE A 32 4.37 -3.24 -18.51
C PHE A 32 4.58 -3.48 -20.01
N GLU A 33 5.82 -3.34 -20.46
CA GLU A 33 6.25 -3.91 -21.73
C GLU A 33 6.77 -5.33 -21.50
N GLY A 34 6.15 -6.29 -22.19
CA GLY A 34 6.64 -7.66 -22.27
C GLY A 34 5.70 -8.68 -21.65
N LEU A 35 4.67 -9.05 -22.40
CA LEU A 35 4.41 -10.42 -22.87
C LEU A 35 3.14 -10.34 -23.72
N ALA A 36 3.31 -9.95 -24.98
CA ALA A 36 2.31 -10.14 -26.02
C ALA A 36 2.18 -11.64 -26.31
N GLY A 37 1.49 -12.34 -25.41
CA GLY A 37 0.92 -13.67 -25.60
C GLY A 37 -0.59 -13.49 -25.64
N ASN A 38 -1.20 -13.90 -26.74
CA ASN A 38 -2.57 -13.65 -27.16
C ASN A 38 -3.63 -14.36 -26.27
N ASP A 39 -3.70 -14.04 -24.96
CA ASP A 39 -4.68 -14.62 -24.04
C ASP A 39 -5.76 -13.61 -23.65
N ARG A 40 -7.02 -14.00 -23.86
CA ARG A 40 -8.24 -13.22 -23.61
C ARG A 40 -8.58 -13.14 -22.11
N ARG A 41 -7.58 -12.91 -21.25
CA ARG A 41 -7.69 -12.89 -19.78
C ARG A 41 -7.04 -11.70 -19.10
N THR A 42 -6.54 -10.72 -19.85
CA THR A 42 -6.18 -9.42 -19.26
C THR A 42 -7.46 -8.68 -18.90
N LYS A 43 -7.97 -8.93 -17.68
CA LYS A 43 -8.93 -8.02 -17.05
C LYS A 43 -8.31 -6.62 -17.09
N PRO A 44 -9.03 -5.57 -17.54
CA PRO A 44 -8.48 -4.22 -17.54
C PRO A 44 -8.14 -3.85 -16.11
N SER A 45 -6.85 -3.90 -15.76
CA SER A 45 -6.37 -3.36 -14.50
C SER A 45 -6.62 -1.86 -14.52
N PHE A 46 -6.98 -1.29 -13.37
CA PHE A 46 -7.23 0.14 -13.21
C PHE A 46 -6.01 1.03 -13.53
N VAL A 47 -4.88 0.41 -13.88
CA VAL A 47 -3.61 1.07 -14.19
C VAL A 47 -3.66 1.56 -15.63
N THR A 48 -4.45 2.61 -15.85
CA THR A 48 -4.36 3.43 -17.06
C THR A 48 -3.44 4.59 -16.73
N SER A 49 -2.38 4.78 -17.51
CA SER A 49 -1.41 5.86 -17.32
C SER A 49 -2.10 7.22 -17.27
N LEU A 50 -1.89 7.98 -16.19
CA LEU A 50 -2.15 9.42 -16.23
C LEU A 50 -0.99 10.03 -16.99
N HIS A 51 -1.24 10.45 -18.23
CA HIS A 51 -0.25 11.06 -19.12
C HIS A 51 0.39 12.34 -18.54
N SER A 52 -0.25 12.98 -17.56
CA SER A 52 0.29 14.09 -16.78
C SER A 52 -0.38 14.14 -15.40
N SER A 53 0.36 14.50 -14.35
CA SER A 53 -0.20 14.76 -13.02
C SER A 53 -1.02 16.05 -13.02
N LEU A 54 -1.90 16.24 -12.02
CA LEU A 54 -2.61 17.52 -11.88
C LEU A 54 -1.64 18.67 -11.56
N GLU A 55 -0.52 18.41 -10.88
CA GLU A 55 0.54 19.39 -10.65
C GLU A 55 1.15 19.90 -11.96
N ASP A 56 1.32 19.03 -12.96
CA ASP A 56 1.83 19.43 -14.30
C ASP A 56 0.85 20.35 -15.04
N VAL A 57 -0.45 20.20 -14.78
CA VAL A 57 -1.51 20.96 -15.45
C VAL A 57 -1.82 22.27 -14.71
N ASN A 58 -1.98 22.20 -13.38
CA ASN A 58 -2.27 23.34 -12.53
C ASN A 58 -1.83 23.07 -11.07
N PRO A 59 -0.63 23.56 -10.69
CA PRO A 59 -0.09 23.36 -9.34
C PRO A 59 -1.01 23.88 -8.22
N SER A 60 -1.63 25.04 -8.42
CA SER A 60 -2.50 25.65 -7.41
C SER A 60 -3.78 24.84 -7.18
N ALA A 61 -4.38 24.31 -8.25
CA ALA A 61 -5.56 23.46 -8.14
C ALA A 61 -5.21 22.12 -7.51
N ALA A 62 -4.07 21.52 -7.88
CA ALA A 62 -3.56 20.28 -7.30
C ALA A 62 -3.35 20.41 -5.79
N GLN A 63 -2.69 21.48 -5.35
CA GLN A 63 -2.46 21.74 -3.93
C GLN A 63 -3.77 21.96 -3.16
N THR A 64 -4.71 22.70 -3.73
CA THR A 64 -6.02 22.97 -3.11
C THR A 64 -6.83 21.67 -2.94
N LEU A 65 -6.90 20.85 -3.99
CA LEU A 65 -7.60 19.56 -3.94
C LEU A 65 -6.92 18.61 -2.96
N ARG A 66 -5.59 18.46 -3.03
CA ARG A 66 -4.83 17.65 -2.08
C ARG A 66 -5.15 18.04 -0.64
N ALA A 67 -5.09 19.33 -0.30
CA ALA A 67 -5.38 19.82 1.05
C ALA A 67 -6.84 19.52 1.46
N ALA A 68 -7.80 19.71 0.55
CA ALA A 68 -9.21 19.41 0.81
C ALA A 68 -9.44 17.92 1.05
N PHE A 69 -8.85 17.03 0.24
CA PHE A 69 -8.96 15.58 0.40
C PHE A 69 -8.31 15.10 1.70
N ILE A 70 -7.12 15.60 2.05
CA ILE A 70 -6.48 15.27 3.34
C ILE A 70 -7.38 15.67 4.50
N LYS A 71 -7.86 16.92 4.51
CA LYS A 71 -8.72 17.45 5.58
C LYS A 71 -10.05 16.69 5.68
N ALA A 72 -10.64 16.34 4.54
CA ALA A 72 -11.89 15.60 4.49
C ALA A 72 -11.71 14.17 4.98
N GLU A 73 -10.59 13.52 4.64
CA GLU A 73 -10.26 12.17 5.11
C GLU A 73 -9.97 12.14 6.62
N GLU A 74 -9.26 13.14 7.14
CA GLU A 74 -9.02 13.30 8.58
C GLU A 74 -10.31 13.53 9.37
N GLY A 75 -11.26 14.30 8.80
CA GLY A 75 -12.56 14.55 9.42
C GLY A 75 -13.55 13.39 9.30
N SER A 76 -13.43 12.56 8.26
CA SER A 76 -14.32 11.44 7.98
C SER A 76 -13.55 10.29 7.29
N PRO A 77 -12.86 9.43 8.05
CA PRO A 77 -12.13 8.29 7.49
C PRO A 77 -13.05 7.40 6.65
N GLY A 78 -12.64 7.11 5.41
CA GLY A 78 -13.38 6.32 4.43
C GLY A 78 -13.91 7.15 3.27
N LEU A 79 -14.01 8.48 3.45
CA LEU A 79 -14.66 9.36 2.48
C LEU A 79 -13.98 9.34 1.11
N THR A 80 -12.65 9.32 1.04
CA THR A 80 -11.92 9.23 -0.23
C THR A 80 -12.23 7.92 -0.96
N GLN A 81 -12.35 6.81 -0.23
CA GLN A 81 -12.72 5.52 -0.81
C GLN A 81 -14.14 5.55 -1.37
N ASP A 82 -15.09 6.12 -0.63
CA ASP A 82 -16.48 6.27 -1.08
C ASP A 82 -16.57 7.15 -2.34
N ILE A 83 -15.81 8.24 -2.40
CA ILE A 83 -15.73 9.10 -3.58
C ILE A 83 -15.19 8.32 -4.79
N VAL A 84 -14.09 7.59 -4.63
CA VAL A 84 -13.50 6.79 -5.71
C VAL A 84 -14.49 5.73 -6.20
N LEU A 85 -15.12 4.98 -5.30
CA LEU A 85 -16.14 3.99 -5.65
C LEU A 85 -17.29 4.63 -6.42
N LYS A 86 -17.77 5.81 -5.98
CA LYS A 86 -18.87 6.50 -6.65
C LYS A 86 -18.50 6.99 -8.04
N ILE A 87 -17.26 7.41 -8.26
CA ILE A 87 -16.75 7.77 -9.59
C ILE A 87 -16.72 6.53 -10.50
N LEU A 88 -16.24 5.38 -10.01
CA LEU A 88 -16.22 4.12 -10.77
C LEU A 88 -17.61 3.68 -11.19
N GLU A 89 -18.56 3.71 -10.26
CA GLU A 89 -19.97 3.43 -10.53
C GLU A 89 -20.52 4.34 -11.64
N LYS A 90 -20.28 5.66 -11.52
CA LYS A 90 -20.75 6.65 -12.52
C LYS A 90 -20.11 6.46 -13.89
N LYS A 91 -18.87 5.96 -13.94
CA LYS A 91 -18.16 5.65 -15.19
C LYS A 91 -18.48 4.26 -15.74
N GLN A 92 -19.44 3.53 -15.14
CA GLN A 92 -19.84 2.18 -15.54
C GLN A 92 -18.66 1.18 -15.53
N LYS A 93 -17.74 1.35 -14.57
CA LYS A 93 -16.59 0.46 -14.34
C LYS A 93 -16.86 -0.50 -13.18
N SER A 94 -18.00 -1.18 -13.23
CA SER A 94 -18.47 -2.09 -12.17
C SER A 94 -17.71 -3.42 -12.09
N ASP A 95 -16.90 -3.73 -13.10
CA ASP A 95 -16.03 -4.91 -13.17
C ASP A 95 -14.71 -4.75 -12.39
N VAL A 96 -14.39 -3.54 -11.95
CA VAL A 96 -13.14 -3.23 -11.24
C VAL A 96 -13.23 -3.62 -9.78
N ASN A 97 -12.38 -4.54 -9.35
CA ASN A 97 -12.16 -4.80 -7.92
C ASN A 97 -11.20 -3.74 -7.37
N LEU A 98 -11.74 -2.77 -6.60
CA LEU A 98 -10.94 -1.69 -6.03
C LEU A 98 -9.85 -2.21 -5.07
N THR A 99 -10.14 -3.22 -4.26
CA THR A 99 -9.16 -3.77 -3.29
C THR A 99 -7.97 -4.40 -4.00
N GLU A 100 -8.25 -5.15 -5.07
CA GLU A 100 -7.23 -5.78 -5.91
C GLU A 100 -6.41 -4.73 -6.67
N SER A 101 -7.07 -3.67 -7.17
CA SER A 101 -6.42 -2.57 -7.87
C SER A 101 -5.51 -1.77 -6.96
N LEU A 102 -5.98 -1.42 -5.75
CA LEU A 102 -5.17 -0.76 -4.72
C LEU A 102 -3.95 -1.59 -4.37
N LEU A 103 -4.07 -2.91 -4.32
CA LEU A 103 -2.94 -3.78 -4.02
C LEU A 103 -1.87 -3.74 -5.12
N ARG A 104 -2.27 -3.82 -6.40
CA ARG A 104 -1.34 -3.68 -7.53
C ARG A 104 -0.59 -2.36 -7.50
N MET A 105 -1.30 -1.27 -7.21
CA MET A 105 -0.73 0.08 -7.14
C MET A 105 0.10 0.31 -5.86
N SER A 106 -0.09 -0.49 -4.79
CA SER A 106 0.62 -0.31 -3.52
C SER A 106 2.14 -0.55 -3.61
N GLY A 107 2.61 -1.18 -4.68
CA GLY A 107 4.03 -1.41 -4.95
C GLY A 107 4.81 -0.12 -5.21
N GLU A 108 4.11 0.92 -5.68
CA GLU A 108 4.71 2.21 -5.99
C GLU A 108 5.14 2.96 -4.72
N ASN A 109 6.16 3.80 -4.86
CA ASN A 109 6.64 4.64 -3.76
C ASN A 109 5.94 5.99 -3.82
N VAL A 110 5.39 6.38 -2.68
CA VAL A 110 4.80 7.70 -2.49
C VAL A 110 5.84 8.53 -1.74
N GLU A 111 6.28 9.65 -2.33
CA GLU A 111 7.32 10.51 -1.75
C GLU A 111 7.02 10.97 -0.31
N GLU A 112 5.75 11.09 0.06
CA GLU A 112 5.35 11.51 1.41
C GLU A 112 5.92 10.61 2.51
N PHE A 113 6.08 9.32 2.24
CA PHE A 113 6.66 8.37 3.20
C PHE A 113 8.18 8.31 3.15
N LEU A 114 8.83 8.78 2.08
CA LEU A 114 10.27 8.66 1.93
C LEU A 114 11.01 9.48 3.00
N ILE A 115 12.02 8.86 3.63
CA ILE A 115 12.94 9.53 4.56
C ILE A 115 14.22 9.87 3.80
N GLU A 116 14.52 11.16 3.62
CA GLU A 116 15.68 11.62 2.83
C GLU A 116 17.03 11.38 3.52
N ALA A 117 17.03 11.33 4.85
CA ALA A 117 18.24 11.13 5.64
C ALA A 117 18.95 9.81 5.27
N SER A 118 20.26 9.89 5.00
CA SER A 118 21.11 8.78 4.53
C SER A 118 21.03 7.54 5.41
N ASP A 119 20.86 7.78 6.70
CA ASP A 119 20.79 6.79 7.77
C ASP A 119 19.56 5.86 7.69
N PHE A 120 18.54 6.25 6.94
CA PHE A 120 17.29 5.51 6.77
C PHE A 120 17.12 4.94 5.34
N LYS A 121 18.14 5.03 4.49
CA LYS A 121 18.10 4.46 3.12
C LYS A 121 17.79 2.97 3.10
N GLU A 122 18.39 2.21 4.02
CA GLU A 122 18.13 0.77 4.16
C GLU A 122 16.67 0.49 4.55
N LEU A 123 16.11 1.31 5.46
CA LEU A 123 14.71 1.19 5.85
C LEU A 123 13.76 1.46 4.68
N ASN A 124 14.02 2.53 3.91
CA ASN A 124 13.25 2.84 2.69
C ASN A 124 13.33 1.69 1.68
N LEU A 125 14.51 1.09 1.49
CA LEU A 125 14.71 -0.04 0.59
C LEU A 125 13.89 -1.25 1.03
N LYS A 126 13.96 -1.64 2.31
CA LYS A 126 13.25 -2.82 2.82
C LYS A 126 11.72 -2.66 2.79
N VAL A 127 11.21 -1.45 3.04
CA VAL A 127 9.78 -1.17 2.86
C VAL A 127 9.37 -1.28 1.38
N ARG A 128 10.18 -0.75 0.47
CA ARG A 128 9.92 -0.86 -0.99
C ARG A 128 9.91 -2.30 -1.46
N GLU A 129 10.94 -3.08 -1.12
CA GLU A 129 11.05 -4.48 -1.50
C GLU A 129 9.83 -5.27 -1.02
N LEU A 130 9.43 -5.10 0.24
CA LEU A 130 8.23 -5.74 0.77
C LEU A 130 6.99 -5.40 -0.06
N LYS A 131 6.72 -4.10 -0.30
CA LYS A 131 5.54 -3.66 -1.07
C LYS A 131 5.54 -4.21 -2.49
N GLN A 132 6.69 -4.27 -3.16
CA GLN A 132 6.81 -4.81 -4.51
C GLN A 132 6.49 -6.30 -4.59
N HIS A 133 6.78 -7.08 -3.55
CA HIS A 133 6.36 -8.49 -3.51
C HIS A 133 4.87 -8.62 -3.20
N LEU A 134 4.35 -7.80 -2.28
CA LEU A 134 2.93 -7.78 -1.93
C LEU A 134 2.05 -7.39 -3.13
N SER A 135 2.47 -6.41 -3.94
CA SER A 135 1.69 -5.92 -5.08
C SER A 135 1.56 -6.93 -6.22
N LYS A 136 2.46 -7.92 -6.30
CA LYS A 136 2.44 -9.01 -7.29
C LYS A 136 1.48 -10.15 -6.92
N ILE A 137 1.01 -10.21 -5.68
CA ILE A 137 0.14 -11.30 -5.20
C ILE A 137 -1.10 -11.51 -6.09
N PRO A 138 -1.87 -10.47 -6.48
CA PRO A 138 -3.02 -10.64 -7.35
C PRO A 138 -2.75 -11.39 -8.65
N ASP A 139 -1.58 -11.17 -9.26
CA ASP A 139 -1.24 -11.71 -10.57
C ASP A 139 -0.66 -13.14 -10.48
N LEU A 140 -0.21 -13.54 -9.29
CA LEU A 140 0.45 -14.83 -9.07
C LEU A 140 -0.47 -15.89 -8.45
N MET A 141 -1.66 -15.53 -7.94
CA MET A 141 -2.53 -16.44 -7.19
C MET A 141 -2.99 -17.67 -7.98
N ASP A 142 -3.22 -17.54 -9.29
CA ASP A 142 -3.58 -18.67 -10.15
C ASP A 142 -2.37 -19.58 -10.47
N LEU A 143 -1.16 -19.08 -10.23
CA LEU A 143 0.11 -19.75 -10.53
C LEU A 143 0.73 -20.32 -9.25
N LYS A 144 0.17 -21.44 -8.74
CA LYS A 144 0.50 -22.03 -7.43
C LYS A 144 2.00 -22.04 -7.05
N ALA A 145 2.89 -22.46 -7.96
CA ALA A 145 4.32 -22.51 -7.68
C ALA A 145 4.92 -21.12 -7.43
N TYR A 146 4.57 -20.15 -8.27
CA TYR A 146 4.99 -18.75 -8.13
C TYR A 146 4.33 -18.07 -6.93
N PHE A 147 3.07 -18.40 -6.63
CA PHE A 147 2.39 -17.90 -5.44
C PHE A 147 3.09 -18.35 -4.14
N LEU A 148 3.47 -19.62 -4.05
CA LEU A 148 4.22 -20.12 -2.90
C LEU A 148 5.60 -19.48 -2.78
N GLN A 149 6.25 -19.16 -3.91
CA GLN A 149 7.52 -18.46 -3.91
C GLN A 149 7.36 -17.01 -3.40
N VAL A 150 6.40 -16.24 -3.93
CA VAL A 150 6.21 -14.86 -3.48
C VAL A 150 5.83 -14.78 -1.99
N ILE A 151 5.10 -15.77 -1.45
CA ILE A 151 4.83 -15.85 -0.01
C ILE A 151 6.12 -16.02 0.80
N LYS A 152 7.06 -16.86 0.34
CA LYS A 152 8.36 -17.05 0.98
C LYS A 152 9.18 -15.76 0.92
N ASP A 153 9.20 -15.10 -0.22
CA ASP A 153 9.94 -13.85 -0.43
C ASP A 153 9.37 -12.74 0.48
N VAL A 154 8.03 -12.62 0.56
CA VAL A 154 7.35 -11.72 1.51
C VAL A 154 7.75 -12.02 2.96
N ALA A 155 7.78 -13.29 3.38
CA ALA A 155 8.21 -13.64 4.73
C ALA A 155 9.68 -13.25 5.00
N GLY A 156 10.56 -13.41 4.00
CA GLY A 156 11.94 -12.91 4.04
C GLY A 156 12.00 -11.39 4.21
N CYS A 157 11.30 -10.64 3.36
CA CYS A 157 11.26 -9.18 3.44
C CYS A 157 10.69 -8.66 4.77
N ILE A 158 9.65 -9.31 5.33
CA ILE A 158 9.10 -8.96 6.66
C ILE A 158 10.18 -9.10 7.73
N LYS A 159 10.92 -10.21 7.71
CA LYS A 159 12.00 -10.45 8.67
C LYS A 159 13.10 -9.40 8.55
N GLU A 160 13.61 -9.18 7.34
CA GLU A 160 14.67 -8.20 7.09
C GLU A 160 14.24 -6.77 7.48
N LEU A 161 13.00 -6.38 7.15
CA LEU A 161 12.46 -5.09 7.56
C LEU A 161 12.41 -4.95 9.08
N LEU A 162 11.95 -5.98 9.80
CA LEU A 162 11.91 -5.97 11.27
C LEU A 162 13.30 -5.92 11.91
N ASP A 163 14.27 -6.62 11.31
CA ASP A 163 15.67 -6.61 11.75
C ASP A 163 16.26 -5.20 11.56
N THR A 164 16.03 -4.56 10.41
CA THR A 164 16.42 -3.17 10.13
C THR A 164 15.78 -2.18 11.09
N VAL A 165 14.46 -2.26 11.30
CA VAL A 165 13.74 -1.42 12.29
C VAL A 165 14.35 -1.58 13.68
N THR A 166 14.66 -2.82 14.08
CA THR A 166 15.25 -3.11 15.40
C THR A 166 16.68 -2.58 15.51
N ALA A 167 17.48 -2.67 14.44
CA ALA A 167 18.83 -2.13 14.40
C ALA A 167 18.82 -0.60 14.54
N ILE A 168 17.92 0.09 13.83
CA ILE A 168 17.74 1.55 13.93
C ILE A 168 17.33 1.94 15.35
N LEU A 169 16.33 1.27 15.95
CA LEU A 169 15.90 1.54 17.33
C LEU A 169 17.00 1.35 18.38
N LYS A 170 17.96 0.46 18.13
CA LYS A 170 19.14 0.29 19.00
C LYS A 170 20.24 1.32 18.73
N LYS A 171 20.41 1.72 17.46
CA LYS A 171 21.46 2.64 17.03
C LYS A 171 21.17 4.08 17.45
N TYR A 172 19.93 4.53 17.31
CA TYR A 172 19.54 5.91 17.60
C TYR A 172 18.87 6.00 18.97
N LYS A 173 19.26 7.02 19.75
CA LYS A 173 18.56 7.39 20.98
C LYS A 173 17.43 8.36 20.64
N PHE A 174 16.25 7.82 20.40
CA PHE A 174 15.05 8.64 20.23
C PHE A 174 14.60 9.19 21.59
N SER A 175 14.20 10.46 21.65
CA SER A 175 13.68 11.09 22.88
C SER A 175 12.39 10.43 23.37
N ASP A 176 11.54 9.99 22.44
CA ASP A 176 10.36 9.17 22.71
C ASP A 176 10.24 8.07 21.65
N ASP A 177 10.55 6.82 22.02
CA ASP A 177 10.46 5.67 21.11
C ASP A 177 9.10 4.96 21.17
N ARG A 178 8.17 5.38 22.05
CA ARG A 178 6.87 4.71 22.23
C ARG A 178 6.06 4.61 20.92
N PRO A 179 5.96 5.66 20.08
CA PRO A 179 5.25 5.57 18.80
C PRO A 179 5.91 4.60 17.83
N LEU A 180 7.25 4.54 17.82
CA LEU A 180 8.02 3.63 16.97
C LEU A 180 7.79 2.17 17.38
N GLN A 181 7.85 1.88 18.69
CA GLN A 181 7.59 0.54 19.24
C GLN A 181 6.14 0.11 19.04
N GLN A 182 5.19 1.04 19.19
CA GLN A 182 3.78 0.77 18.89
C GLN A 182 3.62 0.40 17.42
N GLN A 183 4.18 1.19 16.50
CA GLN A 183 4.03 0.93 15.07
C GLN A 183 4.71 -0.37 14.63
N LYS A 184 5.86 -0.72 15.23
CA LYS A 184 6.49 -2.04 15.06
C LYS A 184 5.55 -3.18 15.49
N ARG A 185 4.88 -3.05 16.64
CA ARG A 185 3.92 -4.06 17.14
C ARG A 185 2.71 -4.21 16.21
N GLU A 186 2.17 -3.09 15.73
CA GLU A 186 1.06 -3.08 14.77
C GLU A 186 1.45 -3.74 13.44
N PHE A 187 2.65 -3.46 12.93
CA PHE A 187 3.17 -4.12 11.72
C PHE A 187 3.27 -5.65 11.92
N VAL A 188 3.78 -6.12 13.06
CA VAL A 188 3.83 -7.55 13.39
C VAL A 188 2.43 -8.16 13.47
N ARG A 189 1.45 -7.44 14.04
CA ARG A 189 0.05 -7.90 14.09
C ARG A 189 -0.51 -8.09 12.68
N CYS A 190 -0.34 -7.11 11.79
CA CYS A 190 -0.79 -7.22 10.39
C CYS A 190 -0.07 -8.36 9.64
N ALA A 191 1.23 -8.57 9.85
CA ALA A 191 1.96 -9.68 9.23
C ALA A 191 1.43 -11.06 9.66
N LYS A 192 1.05 -11.20 10.94
CA LYS A 192 0.39 -12.42 11.44
C LYS A 192 -0.98 -12.62 10.81
N ARG A 193 -1.80 -11.57 10.76
CA ARG A 193 -3.13 -11.61 10.12
C ARG A 193 -3.04 -11.98 8.64
N PHE A 194 -2.10 -11.42 7.90
CA PHE A 194 -1.81 -11.83 6.51
C PHE A 194 -1.54 -13.34 6.40
N SER A 195 -0.68 -13.87 7.28
CA SER A 195 -0.38 -15.30 7.31
C SER A 195 -1.60 -16.16 7.64
N GLU A 196 -2.49 -15.69 8.52
CA GLU A 196 -3.75 -16.37 8.84
C GLU A 196 -4.73 -16.34 7.67
N CYS A 197 -4.87 -15.22 6.97
CA CYS A 197 -5.68 -15.11 5.76
C CYS A 197 -5.18 -16.04 4.65
N LEU A 198 -3.86 -16.16 4.46
CA LEU A 198 -3.29 -17.16 3.55
C LEU A 198 -3.66 -18.60 3.92
N LYS A 199 -3.60 -18.95 5.22
CA LYS A 199 -4.00 -20.28 5.70
C LYS A 199 -5.49 -20.56 5.49
N VAL A 200 -6.34 -19.56 5.63
CA VAL A 200 -7.78 -19.66 5.33
C VAL A 200 -7.99 -19.84 3.82
N TYR A 201 -7.33 -19.01 3.01
CA TYR A 201 -7.38 -19.08 1.54
C TYR A 201 -7.01 -20.46 0.98
N PHE A 202 -5.94 -21.09 1.49
CA PHE A 202 -5.57 -22.44 1.05
C PHE A 202 -6.63 -23.52 1.38
N ARG A 203 -7.61 -23.21 2.25
CA ARG A 203 -8.72 -24.10 2.61
C ARG A 203 -10.00 -23.79 1.83
N ASP A 204 -10.36 -22.51 1.69
CA ASP A 204 -11.67 -22.07 1.17
C ASP A 204 -11.63 -21.33 -0.18
N GLY A 205 -10.43 -20.95 -0.66
CA GLY A 205 -10.24 -20.20 -1.90
C GLY A 205 -10.66 -18.72 -1.83
N ASN A 206 -10.94 -18.16 -0.65
CA ASN A 206 -11.42 -16.78 -0.52
C ASN A 206 -10.31 -15.73 -0.73
N LEU A 207 -10.24 -15.19 -1.94
CA LEU A 207 -9.26 -14.20 -2.39
C LEU A 207 -9.39 -12.85 -1.66
N THR A 208 -10.61 -12.42 -1.35
CA THR A 208 -10.89 -11.08 -0.80
C THR A 208 -10.15 -10.85 0.51
N SER A 209 -10.16 -11.84 1.41
CA SER A 209 -9.48 -11.75 2.70
C SER A 209 -7.96 -11.58 2.57
N VAL A 210 -7.36 -12.22 1.56
CA VAL A 210 -5.93 -12.10 1.27
C VAL A 210 -5.63 -10.71 0.74
N PHE A 211 -6.42 -10.19 -0.21
CA PHE A 211 -6.19 -8.84 -0.75
C PHE A 211 -6.33 -7.75 0.30
N VAL A 212 -7.35 -7.84 1.18
CA VAL A 212 -7.53 -6.88 2.28
C VAL A 212 -6.34 -6.93 3.23
N SER A 213 -5.98 -8.11 3.75
CA SER A 213 -4.85 -8.25 4.69
C SER A 213 -3.50 -7.86 4.07
N THR A 214 -3.31 -8.09 2.76
CA THR A 214 -2.11 -7.70 2.03
C THR A 214 -2.01 -6.17 1.88
N ASN A 215 -3.10 -5.50 1.51
CA ASN A 215 -3.16 -4.03 1.48
C ASN A 215 -2.86 -3.43 2.85
N GLN A 216 -3.41 -4.01 3.92
CA GLN A 216 -3.14 -3.57 5.28
C GLN A 216 -1.65 -3.70 5.64
N LEU A 217 -1.02 -4.80 5.26
CA LEU A 217 0.41 -5.00 5.51
C LEU A 217 1.28 -3.98 4.74
N ALA A 218 0.97 -3.72 3.46
CA ALA A 218 1.63 -2.70 2.65
C ALA A 218 1.47 -1.31 3.28
N HIS A 219 0.26 -0.96 3.74
CA HIS A 219 -0.01 0.29 4.44
C HIS A 219 0.79 0.41 5.74
N ARG A 220 0.83 -0.63 6.57
CA ARG A 220 1.59 -0.62 7.82
C ARG A 220 3.10 -0.46 7.59
N ALA A 221 3.61 -0.96 6.46
CA ALA A 221 5.00 -0.74 6.06
C ALA A 221 5.28 0.75 5.74
N ASN A 222 4.38 1.44 5.03
CA ASN A 222 4.48 2.89 4.82
C ASN A 222 4.40 3.68 6.14
N MET A 223 3.52 3.25 7.04
CA MET A 223 3.38 3.88 8.35
C MET A 223 4.61 3.72 9.25
N LEU A 224 5.42 2.66 9.08
CA LEU A 224 6.74 2.58 9.71
C LEU A 224 7.62 3.75 9.25
N LEU A 225 7.71 4.00 7.94
CA LEU A 225 8.47 5.14 7.44
C LEU A 225 7.95 6.47 8.00
N LYS A 226 6.63 6.66 8.05
CA LYS A 226 6.01 7.89 8.58
C LYS A 226 6.43 8.17 10.03
N VAL A 227 6.40 7.17 10.91
CA VAL A 227 6.79 7.37 12.32
C VAL A 227 8.29 7.63 12.47
N PHE A 228 9.14 6.97 11.69
CA PHE A 228 10.58 7.25 11.70
C PHE A 228 10.90 8.65 11.14
N LYS A 229 10.22 9.06 10.07
CA LYS A 229 10.32 10.41 9.49
C LYS A 229 9.97 11.51 10.49
N ASN A 230 8.92 11.28 11.30
CA ASN A 230 8.49 12.22 12.33
C ASN A 230 9.45 12.24 13.54
N ALA A 231 10.01 11.10 13.91
CA ALA A 231 10.96 10.98 15.02
C ALA A 231 12.37 11.48 14.68
N SER A 232 12.69 11.60 13.38
CA SER A 232 13.99 12.08 12.88
C SER A 232 14.04 13.60 12.62
N ARG A 233 12.94 14.32 12.87
CA ARG A 233 12.85 15.79 12.78
C ARG A 233 13.19 16.41 14.12
#